data_AF-A0A1Z9DK96-F1
#
_entry.id   AF-A0A1Z9DK96-F1
#
_cell.length_a   1.000
_cell.length_b   1.000
_cell.length_c   1.000
_cell.angle_alpha   90.00
_cell.angle_beta   90.00
_cell.angle_gamma   90.00
#
_symmetry.space_group_name_H-M   'P 1'
#
loop_
_entity.id
_entity.type
_entity.pdbx_description
1 polymer ?
#
loop_
_entity_poly.entity_id
_entity_poly.type
_entity_poly.pdbx_seq_one_letter_code
_entity_poly.pdbx_strand_id
1 'polypeptide(L)'
;MKFSEIKLNKNLQKALIEINFKETTEIQSESIPFLLNSQKDLIGLAQTGTGKTGAFGIPIIEKIKLDKNHTQCIILCPTRELCIQIKKDLDLFAKYMDTKINAVYGGTDIKSQIKSLERGNHIIVGTPGRVIDLINRRKINLNKINTVVLDEADEMLNMGFKKDIDTILKDTPKKKQTSL
;
A
#
# COMPACT_ATOMS: atom_id res chain seq x y z
N MET A 1 -18.79 -3.48 -12.80
CA MET A 1 -18.95 -2.04 -12.47
C MET A 1 -17.90 -1.27 -13.25
N LYS A 2 -18.21 -0.09 -13.81
CA LYS A 2 -17.19 0.72 -14.50
C LYS A 2 -16.43 1.57 -13.50
N PHE A 3 -15.13 1.79 -13.72
CA PHE A 3 -14.35 2.70 -12.87
C PHE A 3 -14.89 4.15 -12.91
N SER A 4 -15.49 4.56 -14.03
CA SER A 4 -16.15 5.86 -14.18
C SER A 4 -17.36 6.05 -13.27
N GLU A 5 -17.96 4.97 -12.75
CA GLU A 5 -19.09 5.01 -11.83
C GLU A 5 -18.63 5.24 -10.38
N ILE A 6 -17.34 5.02 -10.09
CA ILE A 6 -16.73 5.28 -8.79
C ILE A 6 -16.31 6.76 -8.75
N LYS A 7 -16.83 7.50 -7.76
CA LYS A 7 -16.46 8.90 -7.53
C LYS A 7 -15.02 8.97 -6.97
N LEU A 8 -14.06 9.06 -7.87
CA LEU A 8 -12.63 9.21 -7.58
C LEU A 8 -12.15 10.59 -8.01
N ASN A 9 -10.99 11.00 -7.51
CA ASN A 9 -10.28 12.17 -7.97
C ASN A 9 -10.06 12.11 -9.49
N LYS A 10 -10.25 13.24 -10.19
CA LYS A 10 -10.12 13.32 -11.66
C LYS A 10 -8.73 12.88 -12.16
N ASN A 11 -7.67 13.17 -11.40
CA ASN A 11 -6.31 12.77 -11.75
C ASN A 11 -6.12 11.25 -11.61
N LEU A 12 -6.71 10.65 -10.57
CA LEU A 12 -6.72 9.20 -10.40
C LEU A 12 -7.53 8.54 -11.53
N GLN A 13 -8.74 9.01 -11.82
CA GLN A 13 -9.54 8.50 -12.94
C GLN A 13 -8.79 8.58 -14.27
N LYS A 14 -8.10 9.70 -14.53
CA LYS A 14 -7.28 9.88 -15.73
C LYS A 14 -6.16 8.81 -15.82
N ALA A 15 -5.49 8.54 -14.70
CA ALA A 15 -4.46 7.51 -14.65
C ALA A 15 -5.02 6.10 -14.94
N LEU A 16 -6.17 5.75 -14.34
CA LEU A 16 -6.84 4.46 -14.56
C LEU A 16 -7.28 4.28 -16.01
N ILE A 17 -7.81 5.32 -16.65
CA ILE A 17 -8.18 5.29 -18.07
C ILE A 17 -6.95 5.06 -18.96
N GLU A 18 -5.83 5.72 -18.66
CA GLU A 18 -4.61 5.60 -19.45
C GLU A 18 -4.05 4.16 -19.46
N ILE A 19 -4.15 3.46 -18.33
CA ILE A 19 -3.74 2.05 -18.21
C ILE A 19 -4.83 1.05 -18.64
N ASN A 20 -5.89 1.51 -19.31
CA ASN A 20 -7.03 0.72 -19.76
C ASN A 20 -7.84 0.01 -18.66
N PHE A 21 -7.83 0.52 -17.43
CA PHE A 21 -8.77 0.09 -16.38
C PHE A 21 -10.16 0.69 -16.64
N LYS A 22 -10.94 0.00 -17.48
CA LYS A 22 -12.31 0.38 -17.84
C LYS A 22 -13.35 -0.20 -16.88
N GLU A 23 -13.19 -1.47 -16.53
CA GLU A 23 -14.11 -2.23 -15.69
C GLU A 23 -13.37 -2.84 -14.51
N THR A 24 -14.02 -2.84 -13.35
CA THR A 24 -13.51 -3.45 -12.14
C THR A 24 -13.60 -4.97 -12.24
N THR A 25 -12.59 -5.68 -11.73
CA THR A 25 -12.74 -7.10 -11.40
C THR A 25 -13.75 -7.29 -10.26
N GLU A 26 -14.18 -8.52 -10.01
CA GLU A 26 -15.13 -8.85 -8.93
C GLU A 26 -14.65 -8.31 -7.58
N ILE A 27 -13.43 -8.68 -7.17
CA ILE A 27 -12.84 -8.20 -5.91
C ILE A 27 -12.75 -6.67 -5.87
N GLN A 28 -12.41 -6.00 -6.97
CA GLN A 28 -12.34 -4.54 -7.03
C GLN A 28 -13.72 -3.89 -6.87
N SER A 29 -14.75 -4.48 -7.48
CA SER A 29 -16.12 -3.94 -7.44
C SER A 29 -16.71 -3.94 -6.03
N GLU A 30 -16.31 -4.89 -5.19
CA GLU A 30 -16.75 -4.99 -3.80
C GLU A 30 -15.85 -4.20 -2.86
N SER A 31 -14.53 -4.35 -3.00
CA SER A 31 -13.56 -3.78 -2.06
C SER A 31 -13.37 -2.27 -2.24
N ILE A 32 -13.36 -1.73 -3.46
CA ILE A 32 -13.07 -0.30 -3.66
C ILE A 32 -14.15 0.57 -3.01
N PRO A 33 -15.45 0.38 -3.28
CA PRO A 33 -16.49 1.16 -2.59
C PRO A 33 -16.48 0.94 -1.09
N PHE A 34 -16.26 -0.29 -0.61
CA PHE A 34 -16.18 -0.58 0.81
C PHE A 34 -15.03 0.19 1.47
N LEU A 35 -13.83 0.08 0.92
CA LEU A 35 -12.64 0.74 1.46
C LEU A 35 -12.80 2.26 1.40
N LEU A 36 -13.38 2.84 0.35
CA LEU A 36 -13.60 4.30 0.30
C LEU A 36 -14.54 4.82 1.40
N ASN A 37 -15.60 4.07 1.71
CA ASN A 37 -16.70 4.56 2.56
C ASN A 37 -16.69 4.02 4.00
N SER A 38 -15.89 2.99 4.27
CA SER A 38 -15.81 2.32 5.56
C SER A 38 -14.46 2.58 6.24
N GLN A 39 -14.49 2.54 7.58
CA GLN A 39 -13.29 2.49 8.44
C GLN A 39 -13.07 1.09 9.03
N LYS A 40 -13.92 0.11 8.66
CA LYS A 40 -13.80 -1.28 9.10
C LYS A 40 -12.66 -1.97 8.37
N ASP A 41 -12.08 -2.95 9.05
CA ASP A 41 -11.09 -3.85 8.47
C ASP A 41 -11.74 -4.71 7.36
N LEU A 42 -10.90 -5.14 6.42
CA LEU A 42 -11.29 -5.98 5.28
C LEU A 42 -10.38 -7.20 5.22
N ILE A 43 -10.96 -8.36 4.92
CA ILE A 43 -10.22 -9.56 4.51
C ILE A 43 -10.71 -9.91 3.11
N GLY A 44 -9.82 -9.81 2.13
CA GLY A 44 -10.08 -10.03 0.71
C GLY A 44 -9.38 -11.30 0.22
N LEU A 45 -10.13 -12.40 0.11
CA LEU A 45 -9.63 -13.64 -0.47
C LEU A 45 -9.89 -13.66 -1.98
N ALA A 46 -8.83 -13.66 -2.78
CA ALA A 46 -8.90 -13.91 -4.21
C ALA A 46 -7.64 -14.61 -4.72
N GLN A 47 -7.69 -15.17 -5.92
CA GLN A 47 -6.52 -15.79 -6.56
C GLN A 47 -5.51 -14.71 -7.01
N THR A 48 -4.26 -15.10 -7.25
CA THR A 48 -3.26 -14.21 -7.85
C THR A 48 -3.70 -13.76 -9.25
N GLY A 49 -3.31 -12.55 -9.66
CA GLY A 49 -3.70 -12.00 -10.98
C GLY A 49 -5.15 -11.48 -11.09
N THR A 50 -5.93 -11.47 -10.00
CA THR A 50 -7.34 -11.01 -9.99
C THR A 50 -7.52 -9.51 -9.76
N GLY A 51 -6.42 -8.75 -9.72
CA GLY A 51 -6.46 -7.29 -9.55
C GLY A 51 -6.50 -6.80 -8.10
N LYS A 52 -6.04 -7.61 -7.13
CA LYS A 52 -5.93 -7.23 -5.70
C LYS A 52 -5.17 -5.92 -5.47
N THR A 53 -4.08 -5.69 -6.18
CA THR A 53 -3.32 -4.44 -6.06
C THR A 53 -4.18 -3.22 -6.38
N GLY A 54 -5.05 -3.32 -7.39
CA GLY A 54 -6.03 -2.27 -7.68
C GLY A 54 -7.11 -2.16 -6.61
N ALA A 55 -7.56 -3.29 -6.05
CA ALA A 55 -8.59 -3.36 -5.01
C ALA A 55 -8.22 -2.57 -3.75
N PHE A 56 -6.98 -2.70 -3.24
CA PHE A 56 -6.52 -1.88 -2.12
C PHE A 56 -5.84 -0.56 -2.56
N GLY A 57 -5.12 -0.57 -3.69
CA GLY A 57 -4.25 0.54 -4.08
C GLY A 57 -4.99 1.79 -4.51
N ILE A 58 -6.07 1.62 -5.27
CA ILE A 58 -6.92 2.72 -5.74
C ILE A 58 -7.56 3.48 -4.57
N PRO A 59 -8.26 2.82 -3.61
CA PRO A 59 -8.82 3.55 -2.47
C PRO A 59 -7.76 4.13 -1.54
N ILE A 60 -6.57 3.51 -1.41
CA ILE A 60 -5.46 4.10 -0.65
C ILE A 60 -5.03 5.42 -1.29
N ILE A 61 -4.77 5.43 -2.60
CA ILE A 61 -4.31 6.62 -3.31
C ILE A 61 -5.36 7.74 -3.26
N GLU A 62 -6.64 7.42 -3.41
CA GLU A 62 -7.74 8.38 -3.28
C GLU A 62 -7.77 9.04 -1.90
N LYS A 63 -7.45 8.29 -0.84
CA LYS A 63 -7.50 8.77 0.55
C LYS A 63 -6.27 9.57 0.98
N ILE A 64 -5.14 9.47 0.27
CA ILE A 64 -3.90 10.18 0.63
C ILE A 64 -4.14 11.69 0.71
N LYS A 65 -3.69 12.29 1.80
CA LYS A 65 -3.67 13.74 2.03
C LYS A 65 -2.31 14.30 1.64
N LEU A 66 -2.24 14.95 0.48
CA LEU A 66 -0.98 15.49 -0.09
C LEU A 66 -0.39 16.65 0.71
N ASP A 67 -1.20 17.37 1.49
CA ASP A 67 -0.76 18.44 2.40
C ASP A 67 -0.08 17.90 3.67
N LYS A 68 -0.10 16.57 3.87
CA LYS A 68 0.46 15.91 5.05
C LYS A 68 1.75 15.17 4.71
N ASN A 69 2.88 15.77 5.08
CA ASN A 69 4.21 15.21 4.87
C ASN A 69 4.59 14.15 5.92
N HIS A 70 3.82 13.05 5.99
CA HIS A 70 4.14 11.87 6.81
C HIS A 70 3.58 10.59 6.17
N THR A 71 4.08 9.43 6.62
CA THR A 71 3.56 8.11 6.21
C THR A 71 2.11 7.96 6.61
N GLN A 72 1.24 7.68 5.65
CA GLN A 72 -0.20 7.47 5.87
C GLN A 72 -0.60 6.01 5.67
N CYS A 73 0.15 5.26 4.86
CA CYS A 73 -0.09 3.85 4.58
C CYS A 73 1.21 3.03 4.57
N ILE A 74 1.14 1.82 5.11
CA ILE A 74 2.14 0.76 4.96
C ILE A 74 1.49 -0.46 4.28
N ILE A 75 2.19 -1.03 3.31
CA ILE A 75 1.81 -2.26 2.62
C ILE A 75 2.96 -3.25 2.83
N LEU A 76 2.69 -4.37 3.51
CA LEU A 76 3.65 -5.44 3.72
C LEU A 76 3.41 -6.56 2.72
N CYS A 77 4.49 -7.11 2.17
CA CYS A 77 4.45 -8.24 1.24
C CYS A 77 5.67 -9.16 1.46
N PRO A 78 5.58 -10.45 1.10
CA PRO A 78 6.60 -11.45 1.43
C PRO A 78 7.93 -11.28 0.68
N THR A 79 7.90 -10.84 -0.58
CA THR A 79 9.08 -10.85 -1.46
C THR A 79 9.46 -9.46 -1.96
N ARG A 80 10.73 -9.33 -2.37
CA ARG A 80 11.24 -8.10 -2.99
C ARG A 80 10.54 -7.84 -4.31
N GLU A 81 10.37 -8.88 -5.10
CA GLU A 81 9.81 -8.84 -6.44
C GLU A 81 8.36 -8.32 -6.37
N LEU A 82 7.56 -8.86 -5.43
CA LEU A 82 6.21 -8.38 -5.18
C LEU A 82 6.19 -6.93 -4.67
N CYS A 83 7.11 -6.56 -3.78
CA CYS A 83 7.24 -5.18 -3.31
C CYS A 83 7.47 -4.18 -4.45
N ILE A 84 8.32 -4.53 -5.41
CA ILE A 84 8.60 -3.72 -6.60
C ILE A 84 7.38 -3.65 -7.51
N GLN A 85 6.69 -4.78 -7.70
CA GLN A 85 5.48 -4.84 -8.53
C GLN A 85 4.35 -3.98 -7.95
N ILE A 86 4.04 -4.12 -6.66
CA ILE A 86 3.03 -3.31 -5.99
C ILE A 86 3.37 -1.83 -6.12
N LYS A 87 4.62 -1.44 -5.85
CA LYS A 87 5.04 -0.03 -6.01
C LYS A 87 4.78 0.44 -7.45
N LYS A 88 5.18 -0.34 -8.45
CA LYS A 88 5.01 0.02 -9.87
C LYS A 88 3.54 0.25 -10.21
N ASP A 89 2.65 -0.62 -9.74
CA ASP A 89 1.21 -0.47 -9.95
C ASP A 89 0.67 0.80 -9.27
N LEU A 90 1.09 1.07 -8.03
CA LEU A 90 0.69 2.28 -7.33
C LEU A 90 1.24 3.56 -7.98
N ASP A 91 2.46 3.54 -8.51
CA ASP A 91 3.04 4.66 -9.27
C ASP A 91 2.23 4.93 -10.55
N LEU A 92 1.70 3.88 -11.21
CA LEU A 92 0.80 4.03 -12.36
C LEU A 92 -0.52 4.68 -11.95
N PHE A 93 -1.14 4.23 -10.86
CA PHE A 93 -2.39 4.81 -10.35
C PHE A 93 -2.20 6.26 -9.89
N ALA A 94 -1.07 6.57 -9.28
CA ALA A 94 -0.73 7.90 -8.78
C ALA A 94 -0.07 8.82 -9.84
N LYS A 95 0.03 8.41 -11.11
CA LYS A 95 0.79 9.12 -12.16
C LYS A 95 0.51 10.62 -12.26
N TYR A 96 -0.73 11.04 -12.03
CA TYR A 96 -1.16 12.44 -12.09
C TYR A 96 -1.38 13.07 -10.70
N MET A 97 -0.78 12.50 -9.66
CA MET A 97 -0.88 12.94 -8.27
C MET A 97 0.52 13.08 -7.67
N ASP A 98 0.72 14.05 -6.78
CA ASP A 98 2.01 14.24 -6.10
C ASP A 98 2.24 13.24 -4.94
N THR A 99 1.68 12.04 -5.06
CA THR A 99 1.77 11.00 -4.05
C THR A 99 3.17 10.41 -4.02
N LYS A 100 3.85 10.48 -2.87
CA LYS A 100 5.20 9.91 -2.69
C LYS A 100 5.11 8.47 -2.23
N ILE A 101 5.58 7.54 -3.08
CA ILE A 101 5.51 6.10 -2.85
C ILE A 101 6.92 5.51 -2.84
N ASN A 102 7.29 4.81 -1.77
CA ASN A 102 8.61 4.20 -1.61
C ASN A 102 8.49 2.69 -1.38
N ALA A 103 9.36 1.92 -2.03
CA ALA A 103 9.53 0.49 -1.79
C ALA A 103 10.79 0.24 -0.95
N VAL A 104 10.67 -0.58 0.10
CA VAL A 104 11.79 -0.92 0.99
C VAL A 104 11.89 -2.43 1.19
N TYR A 105 13.00 -3.00 0.75
CA TYR A 105 13.23 -4.45 0.79
C TYR A 105 14.72 -4.80 0.93
N GLY A 106 15.01 -6.01 1.42
CA GLY A 106 16.36 -6.54 1.61
C GLY A 106 17.16 -6.75 0.31
N GLY A 107 18.45 -7.13 0.45
CA GLY A 107 19.29 -7.50 -0.70
C GLY A 107 19.74 -6.33 -1.60
N THR A 108 19.49 -5.09 -1.20
CA THR A 108 19.95 -3.87 -1.89
C THR A 108 20.48 -2.86 -0.87
N ASP A 109 21.32 -1.92 -1.34
CA ASP A 109 21.92 -0.88 -0.50
C ASP A 109 20.84 -0.06 0.21
N ILE A 110 20.86 -0.12 1.54
CA ILE A 110 19.92 0.60 2.40
C ILE A 110 20.06 2.12 2.27
N LYS A 111 21.25 2.65 1.95
CA LYS A 111 21.46 4.11 1.84
C LYS A 111 20.63 4.70 0.71
N SER A 112 20.46 3.98 -0.40
CA SER A 112 19.61 4.41 -1.51
C SER A 112 18.13 4.53 -1.10
N GLN A 113 17.63 3.58 -0.31
CA GLN A 113 16.26 3.59 0.20
C GLN A 113 16.07 4.70 1.24
N ILE A 114 17.04 4.92 2.12
CA ILE A 114 17.04 6.04 3.08
C ILE A 114 16.96 7.39 2.35
N LYS A 115 17.79 7.62 1.33
CA LYS A 115 17.75 8.85 0.53
C LYS A 115 16.38 9.07 -0.13
N SER A 116 15.70 7.99 -0.51
CA SER A 116 14.37 8.07 -1.14
C SER A 116 13.29 8.44 -0.11
N LEU A 117 13.36 7.86 1.09
CA LEU A 117 12.49 8.21 2.23
C LEU A 117 12.69 9.65 2.70
N GLU A 118 13.91 10.18 2.69
CA GLU A 118 14.22 11.56 3.09
C GLU A 118 13.57 12.61 2.17
N ARG A 119 13.16 12.24 0.94
CA ARG A 119 12.38 13.10 0.03
C ARG A 119 10.89 13.16 0.41
N GLY A 120 10.46 12.37 1.39
CA GLY A 120 9.09 12.23 1.87
C GLY A 120 8.42 10.95 1.37
N ASN A 121 7.42 10.51 2.11
CA ASN A 121 6.73 9.24 1.87
C ASN A 121 5.29 9.30 2.41
N HIS A 122 4.30 9.17 1.52
CA HIS A 122 2.90 8.99 1.91
C HIS A 122 2.57 7.51 2.04
N ILE A 123 3.11 6.70 1.13
CA ILE A 123 2.92 5.25 1.09
C ILE A 123 4.29 4.57 1.15
N ILE A 124 4.40 3.57 2.01
CA ILE A 124 5.54 2.65 2.02
C ILE A 124 5.03 1.27 1.64
N VAL A 125 5.70 0.63 0.69
CA VAL A 125 5.57 -0.80 0.39
C VAL A 125 6.85 -1.46 0.87
N GLY A 126 6.79 -2.58 1.60
CA GLY A 126 8.04 -3.17 2.06
C GLY A 126 7.97 -4.60 2.55
N THR A 127 9.13 -5.25 2.53
CA THR A 127 9.28 -6.56 3.16
C THR A 127 9.54 -6.40 4.67
N PRO A 128 8.98 -7.27 5.54
CA PRO A 128 8.97 -7.05 6.99
C PRO A 128 10.35 -6.74 7.59
N GLY A 129 11.37 -7.55 7.27
CA GLY A 129 12.71 -7.37 7.82
C GLY A 129 13.36 -6.02 7.49
N ARG A 130 13.18 -5.48 6.27
CA ARG A 130 13.73 -4.17 5.89
C ARG A 130 12.95 -3.02 6.53
N VAL A 131 11.64 -3.16 6.67
CA VAL A 131 10.81 -2.17 7.36
C VAL A 131 11.27 -2.03 8.82
N ILE A 132 11.51 -3.15 9.52
CA ILE A 132 12.00 -3.14 10.90
C ILE A 132 13.38 -2.47 11.00
N ASP A 133 14.33 -2.80 10.13
CA ASP A 133 15.66 -2.18 10.14
C ASP A 133 15.55 -0.64 9.98
N LEU A 134 14.70 -0.17 9.07
CA LEU A 134 14.49 1.26 8.85
C LEU A 134 13.73 1.96 9.99
N ILE A 135 12.82 1.28 10.68
CA ILE A 135 12.18 1.76 11.92
C ILE A 135 13.23 1.92 13.02
N ASN A 136 14.05 0.88 13.26
CA ASN A 136 15.10 0.90 14.29
C ASN A 136 16.13 2.01 14.05
N ARG A 137 16.42 2.32 12.78
CA ARG A 137 17.28 3.44 12.36
C ARG A 137 16.59 4.81 12.42
N ARG A 138 15.32 4.88 12.83
CA ARG A 138 14.48 6.09 12.84
C ARG A 138 14.34 6.75 11.47
N LYS A 139 14.35 5.94 10.40
CA LYS A 139 14.17 6.39 9.01
C LYS A 139 12.75 6.19 8.50
N ILE A 140 11.99 5.30 9.12
CA ILE A 140 10.55 5.17 8.93
C ILE A 140 9.87 5.52 10.24
N ASN A 141 8.75 6.24 10.14
CA ASN A 141 7.87 6.48 11.25
C ASN A 141 6.43 6.13 10.86
N LEU A 142 5.81 5.20 11.60
CA LEU A 142 4.47 4.67 11.33
C LEU A 142 3.39 5.17 12.32
N ASN A 143 3.75 5.99 13.30
CA ASN A 143 2.81 6.41 14.36
C ASN A 143 1.67 7.34 13.90
N LYS A 144 1.60 7.70 12.63
CA LYS A 144 0.52 8.48 12.02
C LYS A 144 -0.16 7.79 10.84
N ILE A 145 0.18 6.52 10.56
CA ILE A 145 -0.52 5.79 9.51
C ILE A 145 -1.99 5.58 9.91
N ASN A 146 -2.86 5.56 8.91
CA ASN A 146 -4.27 5.24 9.08
C ASN A 146 -4.67 3.97 8.33
N THR A 147 -3.78 3.43 7.47
CA THR A 147 -4.03 2.25 6.66
C THR A 147 -2.86 1.28 6.72
N VAL A 148 -3.15 0.00 6.94
CA VAL A 148 -2.21 -1.12 6.84
C VAL A 148 -2.75 -2.13 5.84
N VAL A 149 -1.90 -2.61 4.94
CA VAL A 149 -2.21 -3.74 4.05
C VAL A 149 -1.20 -4.86 4.28
N LEU A 150 -1.68 -6.10 4.36
CA LEU A 150 -0.88 -7.32 4.44
C LEU A 150 -1.15 -8.17 3.19
N ASP A 151 -0.38 -7.97 2.12
CA ASP A 151 -0.56 -8.73 0.88
C ASP A 151 0.20 -10.06 0.97
N GLU A 152 -0.45 -11.15 0.53
CA GLU A 152 0.03 -12.54 0.71
C GLU A 152 0.39 -12.84 2.18
N ALA A 153 -0.54 -12.49 3.09
CA ALA A 153 -0.35 -12.63 4.53
C ALA A 153 -0.08 -14.08 4.97
N ASP A 154 -0.75 -15.05 4.35
CA ASP A 154 -0.53 -16.48 4.54
C ASP A 154 0.91 -16.89 4.19
N GLU A 155 1.42 -16.42 3.05
CA GLU A 155 2.80 -16.69 2.65
C GLU A 155 3.81 -16.04 3.60
N MET A 156 3.57 -14.80 4.04
CA MET A 156 4.41 -14.16 5.05
C MET A 156 4.44 -14.96 6.37
N LEU A 157 3.33 -15.56 6.78
CA LEU A 157 3.28 -16.42 7.96
C LEU A 157 4.06 -17.72 7.75
N ASN A 158 3.95 -18.35 6.57
CA ASN A 158 4.70 -19.56 6.19
C ASN A 158 6.21 -19.31 6.17
N MET A 159 6.64 -18.13 5.72
CA MET A 159 8.04 -17.70 5.73
C MET A 159 8.57 -17.34 7.13
N GLY A 160 7.72 -17.37 8.16
CA GLY A 160 8.09 -17.08 9.54
C GLY A 160 8.09 -15.60 9.91
N PHE A 161 7.53 -14.71 9.08
CA PHE A 161 7.50 -13.27 9.35
C PHE A 161 6.49 -12.84 10.42
N LYS A 162 5.80 -13.78 11.09
CA LYS A 162 4.81 -13.45 12.12
C LYS A 162 5.32 -12.45 13.16
N LYS A 163 6.50 -12.70 13.74
CA LYS A 163 7.11 -11.81 14.75
C LYS A 163 7.46 -10.44 14.18
N ASP A 164 7.89 -10.41 12.93
CA ASP A 164 8.25 -9.18 12.25
C ASP A 164 7.02 -8.31 11.98
N ILE A 165 5.93 -8.93 11.49
CA ILE A 165 4.63 -8.28 11.31
C ILE A 165 4.13 -7.74 12.65
N ASP A 166 4.12 -8.55 13.71
CA ASP A 166 3.69 -8.13 15.04
C ASP A 166 4.50 -6.93 15.54
N THR A 167 5.81 -6.91 15.27
CA THR A 167 6.70 -5.81 15.64
C THR A 167 6.35 -4.53 14.90
N ILE A 168 6.14 -4.61 13.59
CA ILE A 168 5.73 -3.46 12.77
C ILE A 168 4.37 -2.93 13.22
N LEU A 169 3.39 -3.81 13.44
CA LEU A 169 2.03 -3.42 13.82
C LEU A 169 1.97 -2.74 15.20
N LYS A 170 2.87 -3.09 16.13
CA LYS A 170 2.99 -2.41 17.44
C LYS A 170 3.37 -0.94 17.33
N ASP A 171 4.10 -0.56 16.28
CA ASP A 171 4.52 0.83 16.02
C ASP A 171 3.46 1.65 15.25
N THR A 172 2.30 1.05 14.99
CA THR A 172 1.18 1.71 14.30
C THR A 172 0.07 2.12 15.28
N PRO A 173 -0.75 3.14 14.97
CA PRO A 173 -1.87 3.52 15.81
C PRO A 173 -2.85 2.37 16.07
N LYS A 174 -3.48 2.36 17.24
CA LYS A 174 -4.57 1.40 17.56
C LYS A 174 -5.75 1.56 16.60
N LYS A 175 -6.12 2.80 16.29
CA LYS A 175 -7.19 3.12 15.33
C LYS A 175 -6.59 3.31 13.94
N LYS A 176 -6.80 2.32 13.08
CA LYS A 176 -6.38 2.27 11.68
C LYS A 176 -7.30 1.29 10.96
N GLN A 177 -7.39 1.41 9.63
CA GLN A 177 -8.02 0.42 8.78
C GLN A 177 -6.97 -0.61 8.36
N THR A 178 -7.25 -1.89 8.58
CA THR A 178 -6.39 -3.00 8.17
C THR A 178 -7.05 -3.76 7.02
N SER A 179 -6.30 -4.08 5.98
CA SER A 179 -6.73 -4.95 4.89
C SER A 179 -5.76 -6.12 4.73
N LEU A 180 -6.32 -7.33 4.67
CA LEU A 180 -5.59 -8.57 4.37
C LEU A 180 -6.08 -9.15 3.05
#